data_AF-A0A1F8RR93-F1
#
_entry.id   AF-A0A1F8RR93-F1
#
_cell.length_a   1.000
_cell.length_b   1.000
_cell.length_c   1.000
_cell.angle_alpha   90.00
_cell.angle_beta   90.00
_cell.angle_gamma   90.00
#
_symmetry.space_group_name_H-M   'P 1'
#
loop_
_entity.id
_entity.type
_entity.pdbx_description
1 polymer ?
#
loop_
_entity_poly.entity_id
_entity_poly.type
_entity_poly.pdbx_seq_one_letter_code
_entity_poly.pdbx_strand_id
1 'polypeptide(L)'
;MNHKPYLDWMHAALDAGEARLAPDQRAQLDAHLAGCAECQSLWDVLGEADRLFEAAPMAAPRPGFTGRFKARLAQQRSRPRTVWGALALGLGAVGAAAMVLPLGVGFLFSMVRVAQEPAMTDALYSSYNATTAFAGTMLDALFIAARALAEWAVVNPLVWAASLAAAAATVMWVYFMRKLVPIRNPVA
;
A
#
# COMPACT_ATOMS: atom_id res chain seq x y z
N MET A 1 11.03 42.71 35.35
CA MET A 1 10.90 42.86 33.88
C MET A 1 11.59 41.66 33.24
N ASN A 2 11.07 41.10 32.14
CA ASN A 2 11.54 39.82 31.61
C ASN A 2 12.66 40.03 30.58
N HIS A 3 13.91 39.77 30.95
CA HIS A 3 15.11 40.01 30.12
C HIS A 3 15.42 38.88 29.12
N LYS A 4 14.60 37.83 29.09
CA LYS A 4 14.99 36.52 28.57
C LYS A 4 15.01 36.29 27.05
N PRO A 5 14.54 37.16 26.14
CA PRO A 5 14.94 37.01 24.74
C PRO A 5 16.25 37.75 24.44
N TYR A 6 16.54 38.84 25.15
CA TYR A 6 17.64 39.74 24.79
C TYR A 6 19.01 39.15 25.10
N LEU A 7 19.14 38.41 26.21
CA LEU A 7 20.40 37.75 26.57
C LEU A 7 20.83 36.73 25.51
N ASP A 8 19.91 35.88 25.06
CA ASP A 8 20.18 34.88 24.03
C ASP A 8 20.56 35.54 22.70
N TRP A 9 19.94 36.67 22.37
CA TRP A 9 20.28 37.45 21.17
C TRP A 9 21.64 38.15 21.27
N MET A 10 22.05 38.58 22.46
CA MET A 10 23.40 39.12 22.70
C MET A 10 24.47 38.05 22.44
N HIS A 11 24.30 36.85 22.99
CA HIS A 11 25.21 35.73 22.72
C HIS A 11 25.24 35.34 21.24
N ALA A 12 24.07 35.23 20.61
CA ALA A 12 23.97 34.90 19.19
C ALA A 12 24.64 35.95 18.28
N ALA A 13 24.62 37.23 18.66
CA ALA A 13 25.27 38.30 17.92
C ALA A 13 26.81 38.23 18.00
N LEU A 14 27.38 37.79 19.13
CA LEU A 14 28.82 37.66 19.33
C LEU A 14 29.39 36.40 18.66
N ASP A 15 28.75 35.23 18.83
CA ASP A 15 29.27 33.94 18.35
C ASP A 15 29.33 33.79 16.82
N ALA A 16 28.62 34.65 16.07
CA ALA A 16 28.35 34.44 14.66
C ALA A 16 28.43 35.70 13.79
N GLY A 17 28.64 36.87 14.41
CA GLY A 17 28.35 38.16 13.78
C GLY A 17 26.86 38.31 13.39
N GLU A 18 26.57 39.23 12.47
CA GLU A 18 25.20 39.56 12.02
C GLU A 18 24.44 38.39 11.35
N ALA A 19 25.12 37.31 10.97
CA ALA A 19 24.56 36.26 10.12
C ALA A 19 23.57 35.30 10.81
N ARG A 20 23.50 35.27 12.16
CA ARG A 20 22.57 34.39 12.91
C ARG A 20 21.39 35.09 13.56
N LEU A 21 21.36 36.43 13.55
CA LEU A 21 20.26 37.19 14.16
C LEU A 21 19.40 37.82 13.05
N ALA A 22 18.08 37.64 13.11
CA ALA A 22 17.20 38.27 12.14
C ALA A 22 17.26 39.80 12.27
N PRO A 23 17.16 40.59 11.17
CA PRO A 23 17.22 42.06 11.23
C PRO A 23 16.21 42.67 12.21
N ASP A 24 15.00 42.10 12.28
CA ASP A 24 13.96 42.55 13.21
C ASP A 24 14.33 42.29 14.68
N GLN A 25 15.01 41.18 14.97
CA GLN A 25 15.50 40.86 16.30
C GLN A 25 16.67 41.76 16.69
N ARG A 26 17.52 42.12 15.73
CA ARG A 26 18.61 43.07 15.94
C ARG A 26 18.09 44.45 16.29
N ALA A 27 17.12 44.96 15.53
CA ALA A 27 16.50 46.26 15.81
C ALA A 27 15.81 46.29 17.18
N GLN A 28 15.13 45.20 17.57
CA GLN A 28 14.51 45.08 18.89
C GLN A 28 15.54 45.01 20.03
N LEU A 29 16.65 44.31 19.82
CA LEU A 29 17.75 44.25 20.77
C LEU A 29 18.37 45.63 20.97
N ASP A 30 18.70 46.34 19.89
CA ASP A 30 19.30 47.67 19.97
C ASP A 30 18.36 48.68 20.66
N ALA A 31 17.05 48.61 20.39
CA ALA A 31 16.05 49.43 21.08
C ALA A 31 15.97 49.12 22.59
N HIS A 32 16.10 47.84 22.98
CA HIS A 32 16.09 47.46 24.39
C HIS A 32 17.37 47.89 25.11
N LEU A 33 18.53 47.75 24.48
CA LEU A 33 19.82 48.18 25.02
C LEU A 33 19.83 49.70 25.28
N ALA A 34 19.24 50.50 24.38
CA ALA A 34 19.08 51.94 24.58
C ALA A 34 18.18 52.32 25.77
N GLY A 35 17.24 51.45 26.14
CA GLY A 35 16.26 51.69 27.21
C GLY A 35 16.58 51.03 28.57
N CYS A 36 17.56 50.13 28.62
CA CYS A 36 17.87 49.35 29.81
C CYS A 36 19.37 49.39 30.15
N ALA A 37 19.73 50.17 31.17
CA ALA A 37 21.11 50.32 31.61
C ALA A 37 21.77 49.00 32.06
N GLU A 38 21.02 48.09 32.68
CA GLU A 38 21.51 46.77 33.08
C GLU A 38 21.94 45.94 31.86
N CYS A 39 21.07 45.80 30.86
CA CYS A 39 21.39 45.06 29.63
C CYS A 39 22.49 45.72 28.81
N GLN A 40 22.56 47.06 28.77
CA GLN A 40 23.66 47.79 28.12
C GLN A 40 25.00 47.49 28.79
N SER A 41 25.08 47.58 30.11
CA SER A 41 26.32 47.27 30.85
C SER A 41 26.79 45.83 30.62
N LEU A 42 25.85 44.87 30.54
CA LEU A 42 26.16 43.49 30.25
C LEU A 42 26.69 43.31 28.81
N TRP A 43 26.10 44.04 27.85
CA TRP A 43 26.56 44.04 26.45
C TRP A 43 27.99 44.56 26.33
N ASP A 44 28.32 45.64 27.02
CA ASP A 44 29.67 46.22 27.00
C ASP A 44 30.71 45.26 27.60
N VAL A 45 30.38 44.60 28.71
CA VAL A 45 31.27 43.60 29.35
C VAL A 45 31.50 42.38 28.44
N LEU A 46 30.44 41.86 27.81
CA LEU A 46 30.53 40.74 26.88
C LEU A 46 31.35 41.11 25.64
N GLY A 47 31.13 42.30 25.07
CA GLY A 47 31.88 42.79 23.92
C GLY A 47 33.36 43.00 24.22
N GLU A 48 33.71 43.43 25.44
CA GLU A 48 35.11 43.55 25.83
C GLU A 48 35.80 42.18 25.98
N ALA A 49 35.10 41.21 26.57
CA ALA A 49 35.62 39.84 26.66
C ALA A 49 35.84 39.21 25.27
N ASP A 50 34.90 39.43 24.34
CA ASP A 50 35.00 38.94 22.96
C ASP A 50 36.22 39.51 22.23
N ARG A 51 36.47 40.82 22.33
CA ARG A 51 37.68 41.46 21.78
C ARG A 51 38.97 40.88 22.36
N LEU A 52 39.00 40.55 23.66
CA LEU A 52 40.16 39.91 24.28
C LEU A 52 40.42 38.52 23.70
N PHE A 53 39.36 37.77 23.36
CA PHE A 53 39.49 36.47 22.70
C PHE A 53 39.91 36.60 21.23
N GLU A 54 39.38 37.57 20.48
CA GLU A 54 39.80 37.84 19.10
C GLU A 54 41.26 38.29 19.01
N ALA A 55 41.72 39.08 19.98
CA ALA A 55 43.11 39.53 20.05
C ALA A 55 44.09 38.43 20.50
N ALA A 56 43.60 37.32 21.04
CA ALA A 56 44.44 36.24 21.51
C ALA A 56 45.12 35.51 20.33
N PRO A 57 46.45 35.33 20.35
CA PRO A 57 47.14 34.63 19.28
C PRO A 57 46.72 33.16 19.23
N MET A 58 46.41 32.65 18.03
CA MET A 58 46.13 31.23 17.86
C MET A 58 47.32 30.37 18.32
N ALA A 59 47.06 29.45 19.23
CA ALA A 59 48.08 28.53 19.73
C ALA A 59 48.61 27.62 18.62
N ALA A 60 49.89 27.74 18.31
CA ALA A 60 50.52 26.88 17.31
C ALA A 60 50.62 25.43 17.83
N PRO A 61 50.39 24.42 16.98
CA PRO A 61 50.56 23.03 17.36
C PRO A 61 52.03 22.75 17.70
N ARG A 62 52.26 22.00 18.80
CA ARG A 62 53.61 21.59 19.20
C ARG A 62 54.34 20.87 18.06
N PRO A 63 55.67 21.06 17.91
CA PRO A 63 56.47 20.36 16.92
C PRO A 63 56.19 18.84 16.90
N GLY A 64 56.15 18.26 15.70
CA GLY A 64 55.87 16.84 15.49
C GLY A 64 54.40 16.43 15.66
N PHE A 65 53.46 17.36 15.85
CA PHE A 65 52.02 17.07 15.92
C PHE A 65 51.53 16.24 14.73
N THR A 66 51.87 16.66 13.51
CA THR A 66 51.45 15.98 12.28
C THR A 66 51.92 14.53 12.22
N GLY A 67 53.14 14.25 12.68
CA GLY A 67 53.68 12.89 12.75
C GLY A 67 52.93 12.02 13.75
N ARG A 68 52.74 12.52 14.98
CA ARG A 68 51.97 11.80 16.02
C ARG A 68 50.51 11.56 15.60
N PHE A 69 49.90 12.54 14.94
CA PHE A 69 48.54 12.45 14.44
C PHE A 69 48.41 11.39 13.34
N LYS A 70 49.31 11.42 12.34
CA LYS A 70 49.35 10.41 11.27
C LYS A 70 49.57 9.00 11.82
N ALA A 71 50.48 8.84 12.79
CA ALA A 71 50.73 7.54 13.42
C ALA A 71 49.48 6.99 14.14
N ARG A 72 48.78 7.82 14.93
CA ARG A 72 47.51 7.42 15.56
C ARG A 72 46.43 7.10 14.55
N LEU A 73 46.33 7.88 13.48
CA LEU A 73 45.34 7.66 12.43
C LEU A 73 45.58 6.33 11.70
N ALA A 74 46.84 5.99 11.41
CA ALA A 74 47.21 4.71 10.83
C ALA A 74 46.85 3.54 11.76
N GLN A 75 47.17 3.65 13.05
CA GLN A 75 46.83 2.64 14.06
C GLN A 75 45.32 2.46 14.25
N GLN A 76 44.54 3.53 14.10
CA GLN A 76 43.08 3.46 14.19
C GLN A 76 42.46 2.83 12.95
N ARG A 77 43.01 3.10 11.76
CA ARG A 77 42.59 2.48 10.48
C ARG A 77 42.97 1.01 10.38
N SER A 78 44.10 0.61 10.97
CA SER A 78 44.55 -0.79 10.98
C SER A 78 43.75 -1.66 11.95
N ARG A 79 42.91 -1.07 12.81
CA ARG A 79 42.02 -1.82 13.70
C ARG A 79 40.91 -2.45 12.83
N PRO A 80 40.81 -3.78 12.73
CA PRO A 80 39.89 -4.45 11.83
C PRO A 80 38.47 -4.41 12.39
N ARG A 81 37.86 -3.21 12.43
CA ARG A 81 36.45 -3.03 12.79
C ARG A 81 35.52 -3.71 11.77
N THR A 82 36.00 -3.84 10.53
CA THR A 82 35.29 -4.49 9.42
C THR A 82 35.17 -6.01 9.58
N VAL A 83 36.16 -6.67 10.20
CA VAL A 83 36.15 -8.14 10.34
C VAL A 83 35.07 -8.59 11.33
N TRP A 84 34.90 -7.86 12.43
CA TRP A 84 33.83 -8.14 13.40
C TRP A 84 32.44 -7.85 12.82
N GLY A 85 32.29 -6.78 12.03
CA GLY A 85 31.04 -6.50 11.31
C GLY A 85 30.70 -7.57 10.27
N ALA A 86 31.69 -8.02 9.50
CA ALA A 86 31.51 -9.07 8.51
C ALA A 86 31.19 -10.43 9.15
N LEU A 87 31.84 -10.77 10.28
CA LEU A 87 31.52 -11.97 11.05
C LEU A 87 30.11 -11.91 11.63
N ALA A 88 29.71 -10.78 12.23
CA ALA A 88 28.37 -10.61 12.79
C ALA A 88 27.29 -10.71 11.70
N LEU A 89 27.50 -10.10 10.52
CA LEU A 89 26.59 -10.21 9.39
C LEU A 89 26.56 -11.62 8.80
N GLY A 90 27.71 -12.29 8.67
CA GLY A 90 27.80 -13.65 8.16
C GLY A 90 27.09 -14.65 9.08
N LEU A 91 27.38 -14.61 10.38
CA LEU A 91 26.70 -15.43 11.39
C LEU A 91 25.20 -15.13 11.45
N GLY A 92 24.81 -13.86 11.35
CA GLY A 92 23.41 -13.45 11.30
C GLY A 92 22.68 -13.99 10.08
N ALA A 93 23.30 -13.92 8.89
CA ALA A 93 22.73 -14.46 7.66
C ALA A 93 22.58 -15.98 7.70
N VAL A 94 23.59 -16.69 8.22
CA VAL A 94 23.53 -18.15 8.41
C VAL A 94 22.44 -18.52 9.42
N GLY A 95 22.33 -17.80 10.52
CA GLY A 95 21.27 -18.03 11.53
C GLY A 95 19.87 -17.79 10.98
N ALA A 96 19.68 -16.69 10.23
CA ALA A 96 18.40 -16.39 9.59
C ALA A 96 18.03 -17.45 8.54
N ALA A 97 18.99 -17.87 7.71
CA ALA A 97 18.78 -18.94 6.74
C ALA A 97 18.42 -20.25 7.44
N ALA A 98 19.12 -20.63 8.51
CA ALA A 98 18.85 -21.85 9.28
C ALA A 98 17.44 -21.87 9.89
N MET A 99 16.85 -20.71 10.18
CA MET A 99 15.52 -20.61 10.75
C MET A 99 14.41 -20.60 9.67
N VAL A 100 14.65 -19.95 8.53
CA VAL A 100 13.66 -19.81 7.45
C VAL A 100 13.59 -21.05 6.55
N LEU A 101 14.74 -21.67 6.23
CA LEU A 101 14.78 -22.83 5.33
C LEU A 101 13.90 -24.01 5.79
N PRO A 102 13.96 -24.48 7.05
CA PRO A 102 13.17 -25.63 7.48
C PRO A 102 11.67 -25.33 7.49
N LEU A 103 11.27 -24.08 7.74
CA LEU A 103 9.87 -23.66 7.65
C LEU A 103 9.38 -23.68 6.20
N GLY A 104 10.16 -23.13 5.26
CA GLY A 104 9.81 -23.13 3.85
C GLY A 104 9.75 -24.53 3.24
N VAL A 105 10.76 -25.37 3.54
CA VAL A 105 10.80 -26.76 3.08
C VAL A 105 9.68 -27.59 3.71
N GLY A 106 9.40 -27.40 5.01
CA GLY A 106 8.31 -28.07 5.70
C GLY A 106 6.93 -27.72 5.11
N PHE A 107 6.71 -26.45 4.78
CA PHE A 107 5.48 -25.99 4.13
C PHE A 107 5.31 -26.59 2.73
N LEU A 108 6.36 -26.57 1.90
CA LEU A 108 6.35 -27.21 0.58
C LEU A 108 6.07 -28.71 0.68
N PHE A 109 6.71 -29.40 1.63
CA PHE A 109 6.50 -30.82 1.86
C PHE A 109 5.05 -31.11 2.31
N SER A 110 4.48 -30.27 3.18
CA SER A 110 3.08 -30.37 3.60
C SER A 110 2.12 -30.20 2.42
N MET A 111 2.35 -29.21 1.55
CA MET A 111 1.54 -29.00 0.35
C MET A 111 1.61 -30.18 -0.62
N VAL A 112 2.80 -30.75 -0.83
CA VAL A 112 2.98 -31.95 -1.65
C VAL A 112 2.25 -33.14 -1.04
N ARG A 113 2.31 -33.32 0.29
CA ARG A 113 1.60 -34.40 1.00
C ARG A 113 0.09 -34.27 0.86
N VAL A 114 -0.47 -33.07 1.03
CA VAL A 114 -1.91 -32.80 0.82
C VAL A 114 -2.31 -33.03 -0.63
N ALA A 115 -1.49 -32.63 -1.59
CA ALA A 115 -1.73 -32.89 -3.01
C ALA A 115 -1.65 -34.39 -3.37
N GLN A 116 -0.91 -35.18 -2.59
CA GLN A 116 -0.79 -36.63 -2.74
C GLN A 116 -1.81 -37.42 -1.91
N GLU A 117 -2.66 -36.77 -1.10
CA GLU A 117 -3.70 -37.49 -0.38
C GLU A 117 -4.83 -37.92 -1.33
N PRO A 118 -5.09 -39.24 -1.46
CA PRO A 118 -6.14 -39.75 -2.35
C PRO A 118 -7.55 -39.30 -1.92
N ALA A 119 -7.73 -38.89 -0.66
CA ALA A 119 -8.99 -38.35 -0.15
C ALA A 119 -9.38 -37.02 -0.82
N MET A 120 -8.41 -36.19 -1.20
CA MET A 120 -8.65 -34.95 -1.94
C MET A 120 -9.10 -35.25 -3.37
N THR A 121 -8.45 -36.22 -4.03
CA THR A 121 -8.87 -36.64 -5.37
C THR A 121 -10.25 -37.30 -5.33
N ASP A 122 -10.54 -38.14 -4.35
CA ASP A 122 -11.84 -38.79 -4.20
C ASP A 122 -12.96 -37.79 -3.87
N ALA A 123 -12.65 -36.75 -3.08
CA ALA A 123 -13.59 -35.64 -2.81
C ALA A 123 -13.89 -34.84 -4.09
N LEU A 124 -12.89 -34.54 -4.92
CA LEU A 124 -13.11 -33.88 -6.21
C LEU A 124 -13.88 -34.78 -7.19
N TYR A 125 -13.53 -36.06 -7.30
CA TYR A 125 -14.20 -37.01 -8.19
C TYR A 125 -15.64 -37.30 -7.75
N SER A 126 -15.91 -37.42 -6.45
CA SER A 126 -17.27 -37.60 -5.93
C SER A 126 -18.12 -36.35 -6.11
N SER A 127 -17.56 -35.16 -5.93
CA SER A 127 -18.25 -33.89 -6.23
C SER A 127 -18.59 -33.77 -7.72
N TYR A 128 -17.66 -34.14 -8.60
CA TYR A 128 -17.89 -34.13 -10.05
C TYR A 128 -18.96 -35.12 -10.46
N ASN A 129 -18.88 -36.37 -10.00
CA ASN A 129 -19.87 -37.40 -10.30
C ASN A 129 -21.25 -37.09 -9.71
N ALA A 130 -21.33 -36.48 -8.52
CA ALA A 130 -22.60 -36.05 -7.94
C ALA A 130 -23.27 -34.95 -8.79
N THR A 131 -22.46 -34.01 -9.30
CA THR A 131 -22.97 -32.90 -10.13
C THR A 131 -23.46 -33.41 -11.49
N THR A 132 -22.71 -34.30 -12.14
CA THR A 132 -23.09 -34.87 -13.43
C THR A 132 -24.29 -35.82 -13.30
N ALA A 133 -24.35 -36.63 -12.24
CA ALA A 133 -25.50 -37.47 -11.96
C ALA A 133 -26.76 -36.64 -11.70
N PHE A 134 -26.66 -35.56 -10.93
CA PHE A 134 -27.79 -34.65 -10.69
C PHE A 134 -28.28 -33.98 -11.98
N ALA A 135 -27.38 -33.52 -12.84
CA ALA A 135 -27.74 -32.95 -14.14
C ALA A 135 -28.42 -33.98 -15.05
N GLY A 136 -27.90 -35.21 -15.07
CA GLY A 136 -28.48 -36.33 -15.83
C GLY A 136 -29.90 -36.67 -15.36
N THR A 137 -30.11 -36.84 -14.05
CA THR A 137 -31.44 -37.18 -13.51
C THR A 137 -32.46 -36.06 -13.72
N MET A 138 -32.03 -34.80 -13.64
CA MET A 138 -32.87 -33.64 -13.93
C MET A 138 -33.33 -33.62 -15.40
N LEU A 139 -32.40 -33.90 -16.33
CA LEU A 139 -32.71 -33.99 -17.76
C LEU A 139 -33.63 -35.17 -18.08
N ASP A 140 -33.37 -36.34 -17.48
CA ASP A 140 -34.23 -37.52 -17.65
C ASP A 140 -35.64 -37.26 -17.12
N ALA A 141 -35.77 -36.62 -15.95
CA ALA A 141 -37.08 -36.25 -15.39
C ALA A 141 -37.83 -35.25 -16.27
N LEU A 142 -37.13 -34.23 -16.79
CA LEU A 142 -37.69 -33.28 -17.76
C LEU A 142 -38.15 -33.97 -19.04
N PHE A 143 -37.34 -34.90 -19.55
CA PHE A 143 -37.66 -35.64 -20.78
C PHE A 143 -38.86 -36.57 -20.59
N ILE A 144 -38.95 -37.27 -19.45
CA ILE A 144 -40.09 -38.11 -19.09
C ILE A 144 -41.36 -37.27 -18.95
N ALA A 145 -41.28 -36.11 -18.28
CA ALA A 145 -42.42 -35.21 -18.13
C ALA A 145 -42.88 -34.63 -19.48
N ALA A 146 -41.94 -34.20 -20.33
CA ALA A 146 -42.22 -33.71 -21.67
C ALA A 146 -42.85 -34.80 -22.55
N ARG A 147 -42.33 -36.03 -22.48
CA ARG A 147 -42.88 -37.18 -23.18
C ARG A 147 -44.29 -37.53 -22.69
N ALA A 148 -44.53 -37.55 -21.38
CA ALA A 148 -45.85 -37.84 -20.80
C ALA A 148 -46.89 -36.78 -21.22
N LEU A 149 -46.49 -35.50 -21.24
CA LEU A 149 -47.34 -34.41 -21.74
C LEU A 149 -47.58 -34.52 -23.25
N ALA A 150 -46.57 -34.89 -24.03
CA ALA A 150 -46.70 -35.09 -25.46
C ALA A 150 -47.63 -36.27 -25.79
N GLU A 151 -47.51 -37.39 -25.09
CA GLU A 151 -48.40 -38.54 -25.25
C GLU A 151 -49.84 -38.20 -24.85
N TRP A 152 -50.04 -37.47 -23.76
CA TRP A 152 -51.37 -36.97 -23.38
C TRP A 152 -51.97 -36.02 -24.42
N ALA A 153 -51.16 -35.10 -24.96
CA ALA A 153 -51.58 -34.13 -25.96
C ALA A 153 -51.92 -34.79 -27.31
N VAL A 154 -51.20 -35.84 -27.70
CA VAL A 154 -51.41 -36.56 -28.98
C VAL A 154 -52.64 -37.46 -28.90
N VAL A 155 -52.90 -38.11 -27.76
CA VAL A 155 -53.99 -39.09 -27.62
C VAL A 155 -55.34 -38.44 -27.33
N ASN A 156 -55.38 -37.24 -26.75
CA ASN A 156 -56.64 -36.64 -26.33
C ASN A 156 -57.34 -35.87 -27.48
N PRO A 157 -58.48 -36.35 -28.01
CA PRO A 157 -59.17 -35.72 -29.15
C PRO A 157 -59.65 -34.30 -28.85
N LEU A 158 -59.82 -33.95 -27.57
CA LEU A 158 -60.19 -32.60 -27.13
C LEU A 158 -59.09 -31.56 -27.43
N VAL A 159 -57.81 -31.95 -27.39
CA VAL A 159 -56.69 -31.05 -27.70
C VAL A 159 -56.67 -30.70 -29.18
N TRP A 160 -56.96 -31.69 -30.04
CA TRP A 160 -57.13 -31.47 -31.47
C TRP A 160 -58.38 -30.65 -31.78
N ALA A 161 -59.51 -30.92 -31.11
CA ALA A 161 -60.73 -30.13 -31.26
C ALA A 161 -60.53 -28.67 -30.84
N ALA A 162 -59.84 -28.41 -29.72
CA ALA A 162 -59.51 -27.07 -29.26
C ALA A 162 -58.55 -26.36 -30.23
N SER A 163 -57.56 -27.07 -30.76
CA SER A 163 -56.61 -26.53 -31.75
C SER A 163 -57.32 -26.17 -33.07
N LEU A 164 -58.23 -27.02 -33.55
CA LEU A 164 -59.06 -26.75 -34.72
C LEU A 164 -60.02 -25.58 -34.48
N ALA A 165 -60.63 -25.49 -33.31
CA ALA A 165 -61.50 -24.38 -32.95
C ALA A 165 -60.73 -23.05 -32.89
N ALA A 166 -59.52 -23.06 -32.33
CA ALA A 166 -58.64 -21.88 -32.31
C ALA A 166 -58.23 -21.46 -33.73
N ALA A 167 -57.87 -22.42 -34.60
CA ALA A 167 -57.57 -22.14 -35.99
C ALA A 167 -58.79 -21.57 -36.74
N ALA A 168 -59.97 -22.16 -36.55
CA ALA A 168 -61.21 -21.67 -37.15
C ALA A 168 -61.58 -20.27 -36.68
N ALA A 169 -61.43 -19.97 -35.38
CA ALA A 169 -61.63 -18.63 -34.82
C ALA A 169 -60.65 -17.62 -35.44
N THR A 170 -59.39 -18.00 -35.62
CA THR A 170 -58.37 -17.14 -36.26
C THR A 170 -58.71 -16.85 -37.72
N VAL A 171 -59.12 -17.87 -38.49
CA VAL A 171 -59.54 -17.70 -39.89
C VAL A 171 -60.79 -16.82 -39.97
N MET A 172 -61.77 -17.05 -39.10
CA MET A 172 -63.00 -16.27 -39.02
C MET A 172 -62.72 -14.80 -38.69
N TRP A 173 -61.78 -14.53 -37.77
CA TRP A 173 -61.33 -13.18 -37.44
C TRP A 173 -60.67 -12.50 -38.63
N VAL A 174 -59.75 -13.17 -39.32
CA VAL A 174 -59.09 -12.63 -40.53
C VAL A 174 -60.12 -12.34 -41.62
N TYR A 175 -61.09 -13.23 -41.83
CA TYR A 175 -62.18 -13.02 -42.77
C TYR A 175 -63.03 -11.80 -42.40
N PHE A 176 -63.39 -11.66 -41.12
CA PHE A 176 -64.17 -10.54 -40.60
C PHE A 176 -63.42 -9.20 -40.76
N MET A 177 -62.12 -9.18 -40.45
CA MET A 177 -61.26 -8.01 -40.67
C MET A 177 -61.18 -7.61 -42.15
N ARG A 178 -61.06 -8.59 -43.06
CA ARG A 178 -61.06 -8.31 -44.51
C ARG A 178 -62.41 -7.81 -45.02
N LYS A 179 -63.52 -8.19 -44.38
CA LYS A 179 -64.88 -7.75 -44.74
C LYS A 179 -65.22 -6.36 -44.20
N LEU A 180 -64.75 -6.03 -42.99
CA LEU A 180 -65.00 -4.73 -42.36
C LEU A 180 -64.08 -3.61 -42.84
N VAL A 181 -62.93 -3.96 -43.43
CA VAL A 181 -62.07 -3.01 -44.11
C VAL A 181 -62.34 -3.11 -45.61
N PRO A 182 -63.31 -2.37 -46.18
CA PRO A 182 -63.39 -2.25 -47.63
C PRO A 182 -62.05 -1.68 -48.10
N ILE A 183 -61.31 -2.48 -48.87
CA ILE A 183 -60.06 -2.06 -49.49
C ILE A 183 -60.40 -0.88 -50.39
N ARG A 184 -60.26 0.33 -49.88
CA ARG A 184 -60.28 1.55 -50.69
C ARG A 184 -58.99 1.50 -51.48
N ASN A 185 -59.06 0.92 -52.68
CA ASN A 185 -57.94 0.84 -53.61
C ASN A 185 -57.28 2.23 -53.72
N PRO A 186 -56.01 2.39 -53.33
CA PRO A 186 -55.27 3.57 -53.67
C PRO A 186 -54.81 3.48 -55.13
N VAL A 187 -55.57 4.16 -55.99
CA VAL A 187 -55.17 4.85 -57.24
C VAL A 187 -54.54 4.03 -58.38
N ALA A 188 -55.30 3.89 -59.46
CA ALA A 188 -54.94 4.39 -60.80
C ALA A 188 -56.18 5.03 -61.43
#